data_AF-A0A1Q8QCD2-F1
#
_entry.id   AF-A0A1Q8QCD2-F1
#
_cell.length_a   1.000
_cell.length_b   1.000
_cell.length_c   1.000
_cell.angle_alpha   90.00
_cell.angle_beta   90.00
_cell.angle_gamma   90.00
#
_symmetry.space_group_name_H-M   'P 1'
#
loop_
_entity.id
_entity.type
_entity.pdbx_description
1 polymer ?
#
loop_
_entity_poly.entity_id
_entity_poly.type
_entity_poly.pdbx_seq_one_letter_code
_entity_poly.pdbx_strand_id
1 'polypeptide(L)'
;MESEATVKSGSVPAGDPGIAGLESVFVDLEKRLDDLVEARLDAVSARRQEAERAELAEQFALRHPDFRELAGNGALAAQRRDNPLLDDVGAYYAHHLSVEREAAAGELAKARAEAETEAEARTIERVRSKRLAAALGASSSATAQARTAGVDADLAAPEKFGGINAVLAARMAARRRDAGL
;
A
#
# COMPACT_ATOMS: atom_id res chain seq x y z
N MET A 1 31.32 94.30 -46.48
CA MET A 1 31.48 92.86 -46.76
C MET A 1 32.05 92.24 -45.50
N GLU A 2 31.22 91.61 -44.67
CA GLU A 2 31.62 90.50 -43.79
C GLU A 2 30.40 89.58 -43.66
N SER A 3 30.69 88.29 -43.63
CA SER A 3 29.89 87.21 -44.16
C SER A 3 28.98 86.54 -43.12
N GLU A 4 27.96 85.87 -43.65
CA GLU A 4 27.06 84.90 -43.03
C GLU A 4 27.74 83.88 -42.10
N ALA A 5 27.02 83.45 -41.05
CA ALA A 5 26.61 82.04 -40.91
C ALA A 5 25.80 81.80 -39.62
N THR A 6 24.56 81.37 -39.81
CA THR A 6 23.73 80.61 -38.86
C THR A 6 24.39 79.29 -38.45
N VAL A 7 24.36 78.88 -37.17
CA VAL A 7 24.13 77.47 -36.76
C VAL A 7 23.53 77.42 -35.33
N LYS A 8 22.38 76.76 -35.23
CA LYS A 8 21.73 76.28 -34.01
C LYS A 8 22.54 75.08 -33.49
N SER A 9 22.94 75.08 -32.21
CA SER A 9 23.42 73.86 -31.54
C SER A 9 22.83 73.82 -30.14
N GLY A 10 21.86 72.93 -29.96
CA GLY A 10 21.49 72.46 -28.64
C GLY A 10 22.57 71.49 -28.17
N SER A 11 23.23 71.82 -27.08
CA SER A 11 23.98 70.84 -26.30
C SER A 11 23.23 70.61 -25.00
N VAL A 12 22.58 69.44 -24.90
CA VAL A 12 22.32 68.79 -23.63
C VAL A 12 23.61 68.87 -22.81
N PRO A 13 23.59 69.37 -21.55
CA PRO A 13 24.77 69.20 -20.71
C PRO A 13 24.89 67.69 -20.48
N ALA A 14 25.86 67.10 -21.17
CA ALA A 14 26.43 65.81 -20.78
C ALA A 14 26.92 66.01 -19.34
N GLY A 15 26.10 65.57 -18.39
CA GLY A 15 26.50 65.51 -17.00
C GLY A 15 27.67 64.55 -16.91
N ASP A 16 28.85 65.10 -16.64
CA ASP A 16 30.04 64.36 -16.28
C ASP A 16 29.68 63.25 -15.28
N PRO A 17 30.09 61.99 -15.52
CA PRO A 17 30.02 60.93 -14.51
C PRO A 17 31.13 61.18 -13.46
N GLY A 18 31.09 62.33 -12.80
CA GLY A 18 32.01 62.69 -11.74
C GLY A 18 31.60 62.02 -10.44
N ILE A 19 32.47 61.17 -9.90
CA ILE A 19 32.61 60.70 -8.50
C ILE A 19 31.38 60.00 -7.87
N ALA A 20 30.17 60.57 -7.93
CA ALA A 20 28.95 59.98 -7.39
C ALA A 20 28.52 58.68 -8.11
N GLY A 21 28.81 58.55 -9.41
CA GLY A 21 28.57 57.31 -10.16
C GLY A 21 29.55 56.19 -9.82
N LEU A 22 30.72 56.52 -9.25
CA LEU A 22 31.68 55.53 -8.79
C LEU A 22 31.28 54.98 -7.42
N GLU A 23 30.73 55.81 -6.53
CA GLU A 23 30.20 55.36 -5.23
C GLU A 23 29.10 54.32 -5.38
N SER A 24 28.17 54.49 -6.34
CA SER A 24 27.16 53.47 -6.64
C SER A 24 27.77 52.17 -7.18
N VAL A 25 28.84 52.27 -7.99
CA VAL A 25 29.56 51.09 -8.49
C VAL A 25 30.28 50.39 -7.34
N PHE A 26 30.89 51.11 -6.40
CA PHE A 26 31.52 50.53 -5.22
C PHE A 26 30.51 49.85 -4.29
N VAL A 27 29.35 50.46 -4.03
CA VAL A 27 28.28 49.84 -3.23
C VAL A 27 27.73 48.58 -3.90
N ASP A 28 27.58 48.57 -5.22
CA ASP A 28 27.17 47.37 -5.97
C ASP A 28 28.28 46.29 -5.98
N LEU A 29 29.55 46.70 -5.95
CA LEU A 29 30.69 45.79 -5.86
C LEU A 29 30.82 45.18 -4.47
N GLU A 30 30.59 45.96 -3.41
CA GLU A 30 30.54 45.50 -2.03
C GLU A 30 29.43 44.48 -1.83
N LYS A 31 28.20 44.77 -2.29
CA LYS A 31 27.10 43.79 -2.24
C LYS A 31 27.42 42.49 -2.96
N ARG A 32 28.02 42.57 -4.15
CA ARG A 32 28.44 41.36 -4.90
C ARG A 32 29.55 40.59 -4.19
N LEU A 33 30.45 41.28 -3.50
CA LEU A 33 31.49 40.65 -2.70
C LEU A 33 30.89 39.97 -1.47
N ASP A 34 29.96 40.62 -0.78
CA ASP A 34 29.24 40.05 0.35
C ASP A 34 28.43 38.82 -0.07
N ASP A 35 27.65 38.91 -1.16
CA ASP A 35 26.91 37.76 -1.73
C ASP A 35 27.85 36.60 -2.11
N LEU A 36 29.04 36.91 -2.66
CA LEU A 36 30.02 35.90 -3.04
C LEU A 36 30.68 35.27 -1.81
N VAL A 37 30.95 36.07 -0.78
CA VAL A 37 31.49 35.59 0.49
C VAL A 37 30.45 34.70 1.19
N GLU A 38 29.19 35.10 1.27
CA GLU A 38 28.10 34.29 1.82
C GLU A 38 27.95 32.97 1.03
N ALA A 39 27.87 33.02 -0.29
CA ALA A 39 27.77 31.80 -1.11
C ALA A 39 28.99 30.87 -0.95
N ARG A 40 30.19 31.43 -0.73
CA ARG A 40 31.39 30.63 -0.46
C ARG A 40 31.40 30.05 0.96
N LEU A 41 30.94 30.80 1.95
CA LEU A 41 30.78 30.32 3.32
C LEU A 41 29.75 29.20 3.39
N ASP A 42 28.61 29.36 2.71
CA ASP A 42 27.59 28.33 2.56
C ASP A 42 28.16 27.08 1.89
N ALA A 43 28.87 27.23 0.78
CA ALA A 43 29.51 26.10 0.10
C ALA A 43 30.56 25.38 0.98
N VAL A 44 31.32 26.12 1.80
CA VAL A 44 32.29 25.54 2.74
C VAL A 44 31.58 24.82 3.88
N SER A 45 30.50 25.38 4.42
CA SER A 45 29.70 24.74 5.46
C SER A 45 29.04 23.45 4.95
N ALA A 46 28.49 23.46 3.72
CA ALA A 46 27.91 22.28 3.08
C ALA A 46 28.96 21.18 2.91
N ARG A 47 30.15 21.51 2.42
CA ARG A 47 31.28 20.55 2.30
C ARG A 47 31.72 19.97 3.65
N ARG A 48 31.72 20.78 4.71
CA ARG A 48 32.04 20.29 6.06
C ARG A 48 30.99 19.31 6.56
N GLN A 49 29.71 19.64 6.41
CA GLN A 49 28.62 18.75 6.79
C GLN A 49 28.63 17.45 5.99
N GLU A 50 28.93 17.51 4.69
CA GLU A 50 29.10 16.32 3.86
C GLU A 50 30.26 15.43 4.32
N ALA A 51 31.41 16.04 4.67
CA ALA A 51 32.56 15.31 5.19
C ALA A 51 32.26 14.67 6.56
N GLU A 52 31.64 15.40 7.48
CA GLU A 52 31.22 14.88 8.78
C GLU A 52 30.23 13.70 8.63
N ARG A 53 29.28 13.81 7.70
CA ARG A 53 28.35 12.71 7.39
C ARG A 53 29.07 11.49 6.83
N ALA A 54 30.05 11.69 5.93
CA ALA A 54 30.85 10.60 5.38
C ALA A 54 31.68 9.90 6.48
N GLU A 55 32.31 10.65 7.37
CA GLU A 55 33.06 10.11 8.52
C GLU A 55 32.15 9.30 9.47
N LEU A 56 30.95 9.81 9.76
CA LEU A 56 29.98 9.08 10.58
C LEU A 56 29.49 7.80 9.89
N ALA A 57 29.29 7.84 8.56
CA ALA A 57 28.92 6.65 7.79
C ALA A 57 30.05 5.60 7.79
N GLU A 58 31.32 6.03 7.72
CA GLU A 58 32.46 5.12 7.84
C GLU A 58 32.57 4.49 9.23
N GLN A 59 32.38 5.29 10.29
CA GLN A 59 32.33 4.78 11.67
C GLN A 59 31.17 3.79 11.86
N PHE A 60 30.03 4.06 11.23
CA PHE A 60 28.88 3.17 11.25
C PHE A 60 29.16 1.85 10.50
N ALA A 61 29.80 1.93 9.34
CA ALA A 61 30.21 0.76 8.56
C ALA A 61 31.20 -0.15 9.30
N LEU A 62 32.03 0.40 10.20
CA LEU A 62 32.90 -0.42 11.07
C LEU A 62 32.10 -1.26 12.09
N ARG A 63 30.93 -0.78 12.52
CA ARG A 63 30.04 -1.50 13.45
C ARG A 63 29.06 -2.42 12.72
N HIS A 64 28.72 -2.09 11.48
CA HIS A 64 27.76 -2.80 10.64
C HIS A 64 28.38 -3.07 9.25
N PRO A 65 29.08 -4.20 9.06
CA PRO A 65 29.78 -4.49 7.80
C PRO A 65 28.83 -4.55 6.59
N ASP A 66 27.62 -5.06 6.80
CA ASP A 66 26.56 -5.21 5.80
C ASP A 66 26.09 -3.86 5.23
N PHE A 67 26.34 -2.76 5.94
CA PHE A 67 25.98 -1.41 5.49
C PHE A 67 26.63 -1.04 4.15
N ARG A 68 27.91 -1.42 3.94
CA ARG A 68 28.62 -1.14 2.68
C ARG A 68 28.04 -1.92 1.51
N GLU A 69 27.66 -3.16 1.75
CA GLU A 69 27.07 -4.01 0.73
C GLU A 69 25.67 -3.50 0.34
N LEU A 70 24.85 -3.11 1.33
CA LEU A 70 23.53 -2.53 1.08
C LEU A 70 23.60 -1.17 0.38
N ALA A 71 24.60 -0.35 0.69
CA ALA A 71 24.88 0.89 -0.03
C ALA A 71 25.27 0.62 -1.50
N GLY A 72 26.17 -0.35 -1.73
CA GLY A 72 26.62 -0.73 -3.08
C GLY A 72 25.52 -1.37 -3.94
N ASN A 73 24.62 -2.11 -3.32
CA ASN A 73 23.48 -2.75 -3.99
C ASN A 73 22.33 -1.77 -4.29
N GLY A 74 22.42 -0.52 -3.83
CA GLY A 74 21.40 0.52 -4.07
C GLY A 74 20.12 0.36 -3.26
N ALA A 75 20.06 -0.61 -2.33
CA ALA A 75 18.89 -0.83 -1.46
C ALA A 75 18.60 0.39 -0.58
N LEU A 76 19.66 1.02 -0.04
CA LEU A 76 19.52 2.25 0.75
C LEU A 76 19.02 3.43 -0.10
N ALA A 77 19.48 3.52 -1.35
CA ALA A 77 19.05 4.56 -2.27
C ALA A 77 17.57 4.41 -2.68
N ALA A 78 17.09 3.17 -2.84
CA ALA A 78 15.67 2.89 -3.06
C ALA A 78 14.82 3.34 -1.86
N GLN A 79 15.26 3.01 -0.64
CA GLN A 79 14.56 3.41 0.58
C GLN A 79 14.51 4.94 0.77
N ARG A 80 15.57 5.65 0.37
CA ARG A 80 15.62 7.11 0.37
C ARG A 80 14.78 7.74 -0.72
N ARG A 81 14.62 7.08 -1.87
CA ARG A 81 13.69 7.53 -2.91
C ARG A 81 12.25 7.50 -2.41
N ASP A 82 11.89 6.46 -1.66
CA ASP A 82 10.56 6.32 -1.09
C ASP A 82 10.35 7.26 0.12
N ASN A 83 11.40 7.55 0.88
CA ASN A 83 11.38 8.53 1.97
C ASN A 83 12.61 9.46 1.92
N PRO A 84 12.51 10.64 1.28
CA PRO A 84 13.64 11.55 1.09
C PRO A 84 14.15 12.21 2.38
N LEU A 85 13.41 12.10 3.48
CA LEU A 85 13.81 12.59 4.80
C LEU A 85 14.76 11.64 5.53
N LEU A 86 14.96 10.42 5.02
CA LEU A 86 15.85 9.45 5.65
C LEU A 86 17.30 9.73 5.26
N ASP A 87 18.14 9.88 6.28
CA ASP A 87 19.59 9.77 6.16
C ASP A 87 19.99 8.32 5.87
N ASP A 88 21.22 8.09 5.40
CA ASP A 88 21.68 6.76 4.97
C ASP A 88 21.63 5.70 6.10
N VAL A 89 21.87 6.10 7.35
CA VAL A 89 21.71 5.24 8.53
C VAL A 89 20.24 4.95 8.82
N GLY A 90 19.36 5.95 8.65
CA GLY A 90 17.91 5.76 8.80
C GLY A 90 17.36 4.81 7.73
N ALA A 91 17.85 4.93 6.50
CA ALA A 91 17.53 4.03 5.40
C ALA A 91 17.97 2.58 5.72
N TYR A 92 19.13 2.40 6.36
CA TYR A 92 19.61 1.08 6.78
C TYR A 92 18.67 0.41 7.77
N TYR A 93 18.27 1.09 8.84
CA TYR A 93 17.31 0.52 9.79
C TYR A 93 15.93 0.30 9.18
N ALA A 94 15.49 1.20 8.30
CA ALA A 94 14.22 1.03 7.60
C ALA A 94 14.22 -0.19 6.68
N HIS A 95 15.35 -0.49 6.03
CA HIS A 95 15.52 -1.71 5.22
C HIS A 95 15.48 -2.98 6.10
N HIS A 96 16.17 -2.99 7.23
CA HIS A 96 16.09 -4.14 8.14
C HIS A 96 14.67 -4.36 8.68
N LEU A 97 13.98 -3.27 9.04
CA LEU A 97 12.60 -3.33 9.48
C LEU A 97 11.65 -3.84 8.38
N SER A 98 11.86 -3.49 7.11
CA SER A 98 11.03 -4.02 6.03
C SER A 98 11.26 -5.52 5.83
N VAL A 99 12.52 -5.98 5.86
CA VAL A 99 12.84 -7.41 5.76
C VAL A 99 12.20 -8.21 6.90
N GLU A 100 12.28 -7.71 8.13
CA GLU A 100 11.63 -8.36 9.28
C GLU A 100 10.11 -8.41 9.15
N ARG A 101 9.50 -7.33 8.64
CA ARG A 101 8.05 -7.28 8.39
C ARG A 101 7.61 -8.26 7.31
N GLU A 102 8.40 -8.42 6.25
CA GLU A 102 8.13 -9.38 5.17
C GLU A 102 8.23 -10.81 5.69
N ALA A 103 9.24 -11.12 6.50
CA ALA A 103 9.38 -12.42 7.15
C ALA A 103 8.17 -12.73 8.06
N ALA A 104 7.79 -11.78 8.92
CA ALA A 104 6.63 -11.92 9.80
C ALA A 104 5.31 -12.05 9.02
N ALA A 105 5.14 -11.30 7.93
CA ALA A 105 3.97 -11.42 7.06
C ALA A 105 3.90 -12.80 6.37
N GLY A 106 5.05 -13.34 5.97
CA GLY A 106 5.16 -14.70 5.42
C GLY A 106 4.77 -15.78 6.43
N GLU A 107 5.21 -15.65 7.69
CA GLU A 107 4.82 -16.56 8.76
C GLU A 107 3.32 -16.48 9.07
N LEU A 108 2.76 -15.26 9.14
CA LEU A 108 1.32 -15.07 9.34
C LEU A 108 0.50 -15.62 8.18
N ALA A 109 0.97 -15.52 6.93
CA ALA A 109 0.30 -16.10 5.77
C ALA A 109 0.27 -17.63 5.84
N LYS A 110 1.38 -18.26 6.25
CA LYS A 110 1.44 -19.72 6.48
C LYS A 110 0.49 -20.15 7.60
N ALA A 111 0.51 -19.44 8.73
CA ALA A 111 -0.40 -19.72 9.85
C ALA A 111 -1.88 -19.56 9.45
N ARG A 112 -2.21 -18.60 8.58
CA ARG A 112 -3.58 -18.45 8.03
C ARG A 112 -3.97 -19.61 7.13
N ALA A 113 -3.09 -20.03 6.23
CA ALA A 113 -3.35 -21.17 5.36
C ALA A 113 -3.53 -22.47 6.16
N GLU A 114 -2.71 -22.70 7.19
CA GLU A 114 -2.84 -23.83 8.11
C GLU A 114 -4.18 -23.77 8.87
N ALA A 115 -4.54 -22.60 9.40
CA ALA A 115 -5.82 -22.41 10.10
C ALA A 115 -7.04 -22.63 9.18
N GLU A 116 -6.97 -22.22 7.91
CA GLU A 116 -8.03 -22.44 6.93
C GLU A 116 -8.20 -23.93 6.63
N THR A 117 -7.11 -24.65 6.38
CA THR A 117 -7.15 -26.11 6.13
C THR A 117 -7.65 -26.90 7.35
N GLU A 118 -7.26 -26.50 8.56
CA GLU A 118 -7.80 -27.09 9.79
C GLU A 118 -9.30 -26.79 9.98
N ALA A 119 -9.75 -25.58 9.64
CA ALA A 119 -11.16 -25.22 9.71
C ALA A 119 -11.98 -26.04 8.70
N GLU A 120 -11.47 -26.23 7.49
CA GLU A 120 -12.08 -27.11 6.48
C GLU A 120 -12.15 -28.56 6.98
N ALA A 121 -11.06 -29.10 7.54
CA ALA A 121 -11.04 -30.44 8.11
C ALA A 121 -12.09 -30.60 9.23
N ARG A 122 -12.15 -29.66 10.17
CA ARG A 122 -13.13 -29.65 11.28
C ARG A 122 -14.56 -29.54 10.77
N THR A 123 -14.83 -28.77 9.70
CA THR A 123 -16.17 -28.66 9.13
C THR A 123 -16.59 -29.94 8.40
N ILE A 124 -15.68 -30.57 7.65
CA ILE A 124 -15.91 -31.85 6.99
C ILE A 124 -16.20 -32.93 8.03
N GLU A 125 -15.43 -32.99 9.12
CA GLU A 125 -15.66 -33.92 10.23
C GLU A 125 -17.01 -33.70 10.90
N ARG A 126 -17.40 -32.43 11.15
CA ARG A 126 -18.73 -32.10 11.67
C ARG A 126 -19.86 -32.52 10.72
N VAL A 127 -19.67 -32.37 9.41
CA VAL A 127 -20.67 -32.82 8.43
C VAL A 127 -20.74 -34.35 8.39
N ARG A 128 -19.58 -35.04 8.42
CA ARG A 128 -19.52 -36.50 8.47
C ARG A 128 -20.16 -37.04 9.74
N SER A 129 -19.86 -36.47 10.91
CA SER A 129 -20.45 -36.89 12.19
C SER A 129 -21.95 -36.62 12.24
N LYS A 130 -22.43 -35.48 11.72
CA LYS A 130 -23.88 -35.21 11.59
C LYS A 130 -24.58 -36.20 10.68
N ARG A 131 -23.99 -36.55 9.53
CA ARG A 131 -24.55 -37.56 8.61
C ARG A 131 -24.58 -38.95 9.25
N LEU A 132 -23.52 -39.33 9.96
CA LEU A 132 -23.43 -40.60 10.67
C LEU A 132 -24.46 -40.66 11.82
N ALA A 133 -24.59 -39.58 12.60
CA ALA A 133 -25.62 -39.46 13.64
C ALA A 133 -27.04 -39.48 13.06
N ALA A 134 -27.28 -38.89 11.90
CA ALA A 134 -28.56 -39.00 11.21
C ALA A 134 -28.83 -40.43 10.71
N ALA A 135 -27.80 -41.16 10.26
CA ALA A 135 -27.93 -42.56 9.83
C ALA A 135 -28.14 -43.53 11.01
N LEU A 136 -27.50 -43.29 12.15
CA LEU A 136 -27.69 -44.08 13.38
C LEU A 136 -28.96 -43.69 14.15
N GLY A 137 -29.32 -42.40 14.15
CA GLY A 137 -30.55 -41.86 14.72
C GLY A 137 -31.79 -42.18 13.85
N ALA A 138 -31.58 -42.48 12.57
CA ALA A 138 -32.50 -43.26 11.75
C ALA A 138 -32.46 -44.73 12.18
N SER A 139 -32.74 -44.98 13.46
CA SER A 139 -33.35 -46.22 13.87
C SER A 139 -34.54 -46.47 12.93
N SER A 140 -34.60 -47.68 12.37
CA SER A 140 -35.74 -48.26 11.65
C SER A 140 -36.96 -48.38 12.59
N SER A 141 -37.35 -47.27 13.19
CA SER A 141 -38.38 -47.12 14.19
C SER A 141 -39.68 -46.80 13.48
N ALA A 142 -40.47 -47.86 13.26
CA ALA A 142 -41.93 -47.95 13.23
C ALA A 142 -42.77 -47.00 12.35
N THR A 143 -42.22 -45.91 11.81
CA THR A 143 -42.95 -44.88 11.05
C THR A 143 -42.76 -45.01 9.54
N ALA A 144 -41.78 -45.78 9.06
CA ALA A 144 -41.63 -46.06 7.63
C ALA A 144 -42.73 -47.00 7.13
N GLN A 145 -43.12 -47.99 7.95
CA GLN A 145 -44.13 -48.99 7.61
C GLN A 145 -45.57 -48.46 7.76
N ALA A 146 -45.80 -47.51 8.68
CA ALA A 146 -47.08 -46.80 8.79
C ALA A 146 -47.29 -45.74 7.68
N ARG A 147 -46.20 -45.19 7.13
CA ARG A 147 -46.27 -44.19 6.04
C ARG A 147 -46.50 -44.79 4.65
N THR A 148 -46.28 -46.08 4.43
CA THR A 148 -46.48 -46.72 3.12
C THR A 148 -47.85 -47.40 2.99
N ALA A 149 -48.45 -47.86 4.09
CA ALA A 149 -49.70 -48.64 4.05
C ALA A 149 -50.92 -47.87 3.48
N GLY A 150 -51.02 -46.55 3.71
CA GLY A 150 -52.06 -45.71 3.11
C GLY A 150 -51.70 -45.14 1.72
N VAL A 151 -50.41 -45.16 1.36
CA VAL A 151 -49.87 -44.46 0.19
C VAL A 151 -50.02 -45.27 -1.10
N ASP A 152 -50.04 -46.60 -1.01
CA ASP A 152 -50.25 -47.47 -2.16
C ASP A 152 -51.72 -47.58 -2.58
N ALA A 153 -52.67 -47.33 -1.67
CA ALA A 153 -54.11 -47.45 -1.96
C ALA A 153 -54.61 -46.35 -2.90
N ASP A 154 -54.15 -45.11 -2.73
CA ASP A 154 -54.59 -43.96 -3.54
C ASP A 154 -53.97 -43.98 -4.95
N LEU A 155 -52.77 -44.54 -5.08
CA LEU A 155 -52.11 -44.76 -6.37
C LEU A 155 -52.61 -46.01 -7.10
N ALA A 156 -53.24 -46.96 -6.39
CA ALA A 156 -53.88 -48.12 -7.00
C ALA A 156 -55.20 -47.78 -7.73
N ALA A 157 -55.85 -46.66 -7.38
CA ALA A 157 -57.09 -46.22 -8.03
C ALA A 157 -57.12 -44.69 -8.22
N PRO A 158 -56.24 -44.12 -9.05
CA PRO A 158 -56.09 -42.67 -9.20
C PRO A 158 -57.36 -41.98 -9.76
N GLU A 159 -58.20 -42.71 -10.49
CA GLU A 159 -59.45 -42.18 -11.05
C GLU A 159 -60.46 -41.75 -9.97
N LYS A 160 -60.42 -42.37 -8.78
CA LYS A 160 -61.29 -41.99 -7.66
C LYS A 160 -60.90 -40.66 -7.02
N PHE A 161 -59.69 -40.18 -7.30
CA PHE A 161 -59.08 -39.00 -6.68
C PHE A 161 -58.73 -37.89 -7.69
N GLY A 162 -59.40 -37.89 -8.85
CA GLY A 162 -59.20 -36.86 -9.89
C GLY A 162 -57.99 -37.08 -10.79
N GLY A 163 -57.47 -38.32 -10.84
CA GLY A 163 -56.35 -38.73 -11.67
C GLY A 163 -54.98 -38.60 -10.98
N ILE A 164 -53.96 -39.15 -11.64
CA ILE A 164 -52.60 -39.29 -11.08
C ILE A 164 -52.01 -37.94 -10.67
N ASN A 165 -52.24 -36.89 -11.48
CA ASN A 165 -51.69 -35.55 -11.21
C ASN A 165 -52.31 -34.91 -9.96
N ALA A 166 -53.60 -35.14 -9.70
CA ALA A 166 -54.28 -34.62 -8.52
C ALA A 166 -53.76 -35.30 -7.24
N VAL A 167 -53.57 -36.62 -7.28
CA VAL A 167 -52.97 -37.40 -6.19
C VAL A 167 -51.55 -36.92 -5.89
N LEU A 168 -50.73 -36.71 -6.93
CA LEU A 168 -49.36 -36.21 -6.76
C LEU A 168 -49.31 -34.77 -6.23
N ALA A 169 -50.21 -33.89 -6.68
CA ALA A 169 -50.29 -32.51 -6.19
C ALA A 169 -50.72 -32.46 -4.72
N ALA A 170 -51.75 -33.23 -4.33
CA ALA A 170 -52.19 -33.35 -2.95
C ALA A 170 -51.06 -33.87 -2.04
N ARG A 171 -50.25 -34.81 -2.55
CA ARG A 171 -49.07 -35.34 -1.85
C ARG A 171 -48.00 -34.28 -1.64
N MET A 172 -47.72 -33.47 -2.66
CA MET A 172 -46.73 -32.38 -2.53
C MET A 172 -47.22 -31.31 -1.56
N ALA A 173 -48.52 -31.03 -1.52
CA ALA A 173 -49.12 -30.10 -0.55
C ALA A 173 -49.04 -30.64 0.90
N ALA A 174 -49.34 -31.93 1.11
CA ALA A 174 -49.23 -32.56 2.43
C ALA A 174 -47.77 -32.54 2.95
N ARG A 175 -46.80 -32.85 2.07
CA ARG A 175 -45.38 -32.78 2.41
C ARG A 175 -44.91 -31.38 2.80
N ARG A 176 -45.47 -30.33 2.17
CA ARG A 176 -45.15 -28.94 2.54
C ARG A 176 -45.70 -28.62 3.93
N ARG A 177 -46.94 -28.98 4.22
CA ARG A 177 -47.55 -28.81 5.56
C ARG A 177 -46.77 -29.54 6.66
N ASP A 178 -46.38 -30.78 6.42
CA ASP A 178 -45.61 -31.57 7.40
C ASP A 178 -44.20 -31.01 7.61
N ALA A 179 -43.65 -30.32 6.61
CA ALA A 179 -42.39 -29.58 6.69
C ALA A 179 -42.53 -28.17 7.29
N GLY A 180 -43.74 -27.75 7.67
CA GLY A 180 -44.01 -26.41 8.23
C GLY A 180 -43.94 -25.27 7.21
N LEU A 181 -44.12 -25.58 5.92
CA LEU A 181 -44.20 -24.63 4.80
C LEU A 181 -45.65 -24.42 4.36
#